data_AF-A0A256H6M7-F1
#
_entry.id   AF-A0A256H6M7-F1
#
_cell.length_a   1.000
_cell.length_b   1.000
_cell.length_c   1.000
_cell.angle_alpha   90.00
_cell.angle_beta   90.00
_cell.angle_gamma   90.00
#
_symmetry.space_group_name_H-M   'P 1'
#
loop_
_entity.id
_entity.type
_entity.pdbx_description
1 polymer ?
#
loop_
_entity_poly.entity_id
_entity_poly.type
_entity_poly.pdbx_seq_one_letter_code
_entity_poly.pdbx_strand_id
1 'polypeptide(L)'
;MFDTATNYPCIFVAEKVFSDENEFNFITFDDEIHENTVPEVVRALEEGEAPWIRNHTLSQQKLTTDTWSPAKVIASDVIDNVRAGDAQNLGSLYNASQGCTIGGEGGEDIYVISEDVVEDEDLETELLEKVLKGGDINKWAEPEQNKYLIYPYDDRGNVVDIESYPNIDSYLSSHREMLANRHLDGKLITERNKQWYELWRSRDVDVLNSSKIVTPRLSTKNRFAVDLEGHHLLDSAVGIECPDEHYQYLLGFLNSTWTQLYVNSESTYVQNRYWNYSQTVVESLPIIPPTTAEGTSEYDQIEESVDNLIQRRETKDKIDRFPNSYVTGSVAVDWLYYVWETNRSSVEPTIQQRTDGTYAIEIGRESITSPLIDSEKRANYIFTAVKGMSVDSGEEISIPVPRRDSDVEQVLEELERDQELLRNIDSEELEGAIDEAVYELIGLDDDEVGTIESCLEMF
;
A
#
# COMPACT_ATOMS: atom_id res chain seq x y z
N MET A 1 -20.24 -8.68 27.63
CA MET A 1 -18.94 -8.72 26.93
C MET A 1 -18.01 -7.81 27.71
N PHE A 2 -16.80 -8.25 28.06
CA PHE A 2 -15.89 -7.46 28.88
C PHE A 2 -15.12 -6.48 27.99
N ASP A 3 -15.58 -5.23 27.89
CA ASP A 3 -15.01 -4.18 27.02
C ASP A 3 -13.60 -3.71 27.42
N THR A 4 -12.97 -4.32 28.43
CA THR A 4 -11.66 -3.91 28.97
C THR A 4 -10.75 -5.08 29.36
N ALA A 5 -11.13 -6.33 29.09
CA ALA A 5 -10.28 -7.47 29.43
C ALA A 5 -9.21 -7.67 28.36
N THR A 6 -7.97 -7.30 28.65
CA THR A 6 -6.80 -7.81 27.92
C THR A 6 -6.55 -9.22 28.41
N ASN A 7 -6.92 -10.20 27.59
CA ASN A 7 -6.74 -11.62 27.86
C ASN A 7 -5.26 -11.97 27.66
N TYR A 8 -4.51 -12.09 28.75
CA TYR A 8 -3.20 -12.74 28.76
C TYR A 8 -3.41 -14.23 29.06
N PRO A 9 -3.39 -15.11 28.05
CA PRO A 9 -3.51 -16.54 28.29
C PRO A 9 -2.30 -17.02 29.10
N CYS A 10 -2.55 -17.70 30.21
CA CYS A 10 -1.53 -18.41 30.98
C CYS A 10 -1.69 -19.90 30.69
N ILE A 11 -0.68 -20.51 30.06
CA ILE A 11 -0.62 -21.97 29.88
C ILE A 11 0.17 -22.54 31.07
N PHE A 12 -0.52 -23.28 31.94
CA PHE A 12 0.10 -23.93 33.11
C PHE A 12 0.19 -25.44 32.88
N VAL A 13 1.40 -25.98 33.03
CA VAL A 13 1.67 -27.41 32.88
C VAL A 13 2.19 -27.98 34.20
N ALA A 14 1.58 -29.06 34.66
CA ALA A 14 1.97 -29.75 35.89
C ALA A 14 2.25 -31.22 35.61
N GLU A 15 3.51 -31.62 35.75
CA GLU A 15 3.98 -32.96 35.42
C GLU A 15 4.72 -33.60 36.59
N LYS A 16 4.65 -34.93 36.68
CA LYS A 16 5.33 -35.69 37.74
C LYS A 16 6.83 -35.86 37.49
N VAL A 17 7.23 -35.80 36.23
CA VAL A 17 8.62 -35.86 35.74
C VAL A 17 8.74 -34.77 34.70
N PHE A 18 9.75 -33.92 34.83
CA PHE A 18 10.02 -32.86 33.86
C PHE A 18 10.35 -33.46 32.49
N SER A 19 9.72 -32.94 31.43
CA SER A 19 9.92 -33.34 30.04
C SER A 19 10.28 -32.11 29.21
N ASP A 20 11.23 -32.30 28.30
CA ASP A 20 11.67 -31.29 27.34
C ASP A 20 10.89 -31.38 26.01
N GLU A 21 10.05 -32.39 25.81
CA GLU A 21 9.35 -32.64 24.54
C GLU A 21 7.85 -32.40 24.64
N ASN A 22 7.44 -31.42 25.46
CA ASN A 22 6.03 -31.17 25.67
C ASN A 22 5.41 -30.43 24.49
N GLU A 23 4.42 -31.05 23.87
CA GLU A 23 3.62 -30.50 22.80
C GLU A 23 2.17 -30.31 23.24
N PHE A 24 1.49 -29.31 22.70
CA PHE A 24 0.07 -29.10 22.94
C PHE A 24 -0.67 -28.73 21.65
N ASN A 25 -1.93 -29.13 21.60
CA ASN A 25 -2.80 -28.78 20.48
C ASN A 25 -3.22 -27.31 20.58
N PHE A 26 -2.96 -26.54 19.53
CA PHE A 26 -3.43 -25.19 19.32
C PHE A 26 -4.47 -25.21 18.20
N ILE A 27 -5.67 -24.70 18.47
CA ILE A 27 -6.78 -24.75 17.52
C ILE A 27 -7.08 -23.33 17.05
N THR A 28 -7.09 -23.12 15.74
CA THR A 28 -7.56 -21.88 15.11
C THR A 28 -8.88 -22.11 14.40
N PHE A 29 -9.60 -21.01 14.19
CA PHE A 29 -10.90 -21.01 13.54
C PHE A 29 -10.92 -20.00 12.41
N ASP A 30 -11.46 -20.41 11.27
CA ASP A 30 -11.68 -19.52 10.13
C ASP A 30 -12.96 -18.69 10.37
N ASP A 31 -13.16 -17.62 9.59
CA ASP A 31 -14.25 -16.66 9.80
C ASP A 31 -15.66 -17.30 9.68
N GLU A 32 -15.78 -18.46 9.01
CA GLU A 32 -17.00 -19.29 8.97
C GLU A 32 -17.50 -19.73 10.36
N ILE A 33 -16.66 -19.70 11.40
CA ILE A 33 -17.11 -19.98 12.77
C ILE A 33 -18.25 -19.05 13.20
N HIS A 34 -18.28 -17.83 12.67
CA HIS A 34 -19.31 -16.84 12.98
C HIS A 34 -20.70 -17.22 12.43
N GLU A 35 -20.77 -18.18 11.51
CA GLU A 35 -22.03 -18.74 10.99
C GLU A 35 -22.60 -19.84 11.89
N ASN A 36 -21.85 -20.30 12.89
CA ASN A 36 -22.18 -21.45 13.73
C ASN A 36 -22.57 -21.03 15.15
N THR A 37 -23.50 -21.76 15.77
CA THR A 37 -23.86 -21.55 17.17
C THR A 37 -22.82 -22.17 18.11
N VAL A 38 -22.69 -21.62 19.34
CA VAL A 38 -21.76 -22.17 20.34
C VAL A 38 -21.89 -23.70 20.55
N PRO A 39 -23.10 -24.28 20.65
CA PRO A 39 -23.24 -25.74 20.75
C PRO A 39 -22.73 -26.52 19.52
N GLU A 40 -22.89 -25.97 18.31
CA GLU A 40 -22.35 -26.57 17.08
C GLU A 40 -20.83 -26.54 17.08
N VAL A 41 -20.26 -25.41 17.54
CA VAL A 41 -18.81 -25.26 17.68
C VAL A 41 -18.24 -26.26 18.68
N VAL A 42 -18.86 -26.38 19.86
CA VAL A 42 -18.44 -27.34 20.89
C VAL A 42 -18.53 -28.78 20.37
N ARG A 43 -19.61 -29.13 19.67
CA ARG A 43 -19.75 -30.48 19.07
C ARG A 43 -18.64 -30.75 18.06
N ALA A 44 -18.34 -29.79 17.17
CA ALA A 44 -17.28 -29.93 16.19
C ALA A 44 -15.88 -30.08 16.84
N LEU A 45 -15.61 -29.38 17.95
CA LEU A 45 -14.40 -29.55 18.73
C LEU A 45 -14.30 -30.93 19.40
N GLU A 46 -15.43 -31.47 19.88
CA GLU A 46 -15.49 -32.82 20.48
C GLU A 46 -15.34 -33.93 19.43
N GLU A 47 -15.90 -33.72 18.23
CA GLU A 47 -15.83 -34.64 17.09
C GLU A 47 -14.47 -34.54 16.37
N GLY A 48 -13.76 -33.42 16.53
CA GLY A 48 -12.43 -33.17 15.95
C GLY A 48 -12.45 -32.84 14.46
N GLU A 49 -13.63 -32.66 13.86
CA GLU A 49 -13.80 -32.46 12.43
C GLU A 49 -14.82 -31.34 12.15
N ALA A 50 -14.33 -30.24 11.55
CA ALA A 50 -15.15 -29.28 10.82
C ALA A 50 -14.25 -28.49 9.83
N PRO A 51 -14.79 -28.03 8.69
CA PRO A 51 -13.99 -27.31 7.69
C PRO A 51 -13.30 -26.05 8.22
N TRP A 52 -13.93 -25.39 9.19
CA TRP A 52 -13.46 -24.14 9.80
C TRP A 52 -12.64 -24.34 11.09
N ILE A 53 -12.25 -25.59 11.41
CA ILE A 53 -11.36 -25.92 12.53
C ILE A 53 -10.00 -26.34 11.97
N ARG A 54 -8.93 -25.67 12.40
CA ARG A 54 -7.54 -26.04 12.07
C ARG A 54 -6.82 -26.45 13.37
N ASN A 55 -6.22 -27.64 13.37
CA ASN A 55 -5.47 -28.17 14.51
C ASN A 55 -3.97 -28.07 14.25
N HIS A 56 -3.24 -27.56 15.25
CA HIS A 56 -1.79 -27.37 15.20
C HIS A 56 -1.16 -27.97 16.43
N THR A 57 0.09 -28.41 16.30
CA THR A 57 0.87 -28.91 17.44
C THR A 57 1.99 -27.91 17.71
N LEU A 58 2.00 -27.31 18.90
CA LEU A 58 3.02 -26.35 19.29
C LEU A 58 3.96 -26.95 20.34
N SER A 59 5.25 -26.77 20.15
CA SER A 59 6.27 -27.10 21.16
C SER A 59 6.24 -26.08 22.29
N GLN A 60 6.04 -26.57 23.51
CA GLN A 60 6.00 -25.74 24.71
C GLN A 60 7.30 -24.99 24.95
N GLN A 61 8.45 -25.57 24.61
CA GLN A 61 9.75 -24.97 24.89
C GLN A 61 9.98 -23.66 24.15
N LYS A 62 9.30 -23.47 23.02
CA LYS A 62 9.34 -22.25 22.21
C LYS A 62 8.49 -21.13 22.80
N LEU A 63 7.66 -21.41 23.82
CA LEU A 63 6.95 -20.42 24.60
C LEU A 63 7.91 -19.79 25.62
N THR A 64 8.57 -18.71 25.22
CA THR A 64 9.50 -17.98 26.09
C THR A 64 8.75 -17.11 27.10
N THR A 65 9.49 -16.54 28.06
CA THR A 65 8.94 -15.54 29.00
C THR A 65 8.67 -14.18 28.34
N ASP A 66 9.20 -13.97 27.15
CA ASP A 66 8.94 -12.79 26.34
C ASP A 66 7.60 -12.95 25.59
N THR A 67 7.14 -11.88 24.93
CA THR A 67 5.92 -11.94 24.13
C THR A 67 6.05 -13.01 23.04
N TRP A 68 5.16 -13.98 23.05
CA TRP A 68 5.08 -15.03 22.04
C TRP A 68 3.79 -14.89 21.22
N SER A 69 3.85 -15.28 19.95
CA SER A 69 2.68 -15.51 19.10
C SER A 69 2.73 -16.93 18.57
N PRO A 70 1.59 -17.57 18.28
CA PRO A 70 1.58 -18.87 17.63
C PRO A 70 2.35 -18.88 16.30
N ALA A 71 2.23 -17.81 15.49
CA ALA A 71 3.03 -17.63 14.27
C ALA A 71 4.53 -17.71 14.54
N LYS A 72 5.01 -17.02 15.59
CA LYS A 72 6.41 -17.07 16.00
C LYS A 72 6.88 -18.45 16.43
N VAL A 73 6.02 -19.23 17.09
CA VAL A 73 6.35 -20.58 17.54
C VAL A 73 6.42 -21.56 16.36
N ILE A 74 5.50 -21.44 15.40
CA ILE A 74 5.45 -22.27 14.21
C ILE A 74 6.63 -21.96 13.29
N ALA A 75 6.88 -20.67 13.03
CA ALA A 75 7.92 -20.22 12.11
C ALA A 75 9.34 -20.24 12.70
N SER A 76 9.52 -20.48 14.02
CA SER A 76 10.81 -20.27 14.69
C SER A 76 11.95 -21.06 14.04
N ASP A 77 11.72 -22.33 13.71
CA ASP A 77 12.78 -23.20 13.21
C ASP A 77 13.17 -22.80 11.80
N VAL A 78 12.19 -22.47 10.96
CA VAL A 78 12.40 -21.93 9.62
C VAL A 78 13.20 -20.62 9.70
N ILE A 79 12.83 -19.71 10.59
CA ILE A 79 13.52 -18.43 10.77
C ILE A 79 14.96 -18.63 11.25
N ASP A 80 15.18 -19.53 12.20
CA ASP A 80 16.51 -19.83 12.74
C ASP A 80 17.40 -20.52 11.67
N ASN A 81 16.82 -21.39 10.84
CA ASN A 81 17.51 -22.03 9.72
C ASN A 81 17.94 -20.99 8.67
N VAL A 82 17.04 -20.11 8.25
CA VAL A 82 17.36 -19.02 7.30
C VAL A 82 18.44 -18.09 7.87
N ARG A 83 18.35 -17.72 9.15
CA ARG A 83 19.37 -16.89 9.82
C ARG A 83 20.73 -17.58 9.97
N ALA A 84 20.76 -18.93 10.00
CA ALA A 84 21.99 -19.70 10.05
C ALA A 84 22.65 -19.88 8.68
N GLY A 85 21.92 -19.63 7.59
CA GLY A 85 22.39 -19.64 6.21
C GLY A 85 23.06 -18.34 5.77
N ASP A 86 22.88 -17.99 4.49
CA ASP A 86 23.52 -16.83 3.85
C ASP A 86 22.74 -15.51 4.01
N ALA A 87 21.58 -15.56 4.68
CA ALA A 87 20.75 -14.38 4.89
C ALA A 87 21.42 -13.35 5.82
N GLN A 88 21.18 -12.08 5.54
CA GLN A 88 21.64 -10.95 6.35
C GLN A 88 20.46 -10.07 6.72
N ASN A 89 20.52 -9.45 7.90
CA ASN A 89 19.51 -8.48 8.30
C ASN A 89 19.52 -7.29 7.34
N LEU A 90 18.34 -6.89 6.85
CA LEU A 90 18.18 -5.78 5.91
C LEU A 90 18.87 -4.50 6.39
N GLY A 91 18.78 -4.18 7.68
CA GLY A 91 19.42 -2.99 8.29
C GLY A 91 20.95 -3.01 8.29
N SER A 92 21.59 -4.14 7.94
CA SER A 92 23.04 -4.21 7.72
C SER A 92 23.45 -3.84 6.29
N LEU A 93 22.49 -3.83 5.36
CA LEU A 93 22.68 -3.58 3.93
C LEU A 93 22.10 -2.22 3.51
N TYR A 94 20.96 -1.86 4.10
CA TYR A 94 20.17 -0.68 3.74
C TYR A 94 19.80 0.12 4.97
N ASN A 95 19.68 1.44 4.82
CA ASN A 95 19.17 2.31 5.88
C ASN A 95 17.65 2.40 5.76
N ALA A 96 16.94 2.03 6.82
CA ALA A 96 15.50 2.26 6.90
C ALA A 96 15.21 3.49 7.76
N SER A 97 14.17 4.24 7.42
CA SER A 97 13.77 5.42 8.16
C SER A 97 12.26 5.52 8.30
N GLN A 98 11.81 5.88 9.50
CA GLN A 98 10.43 6.28 9.71
C GLN A 98 10.20 7.72 9.26
N GLY A 99 9.03 7.99 8.66
CA GLY A 99 8.64 9.33 8.23
C GLY A 99 8.46 10.36 9.36
N CYS A 100 8.05 11.56 8.97
CA CYS A 100 7.84 12.72 9.82
C CYS A 100 6.63 12.53 10.75
N THR A 101 6.84 12.78 12.05
CA THR A 101 5.74 12.84 13.02
C THR A 101 5.33 14.30 13.22
N ILE A 102 4.07 14.60 12.90
CA ILE A 102 3.46 15.90 13.16
C ILE A 102 2.97 15.95 14.61
N GLY A 103 2.29 14.89 15.06
CA GLY A 103 1.75 14.75 16.42
C GLY A 103 0.53 15.63 16.71
N GLY A 104 -0.22 15.28 17.76
CA GLY A 104 -1.47 15.95 18.14
C GLY A 104 -2.65 15.66 17.21
N GLU A 105 -3.86 15.63 17.78
CA GLU A 105 -5.11 15.46 17.03
C GLU A 105 -5.32 16.64 16.07
N GLY A 106 -5.67 16.36 14.81
CA GLY A 106 -5.87 17.37 13.76
C GLY A 106 -4.58 18.02 13.23
N GLY A 107 -3.40 17.63 13.73
CA GLY A 107 -2.12 18.17 13.24
C GLY A 107 -1.84 17.80 11.78
N GLU A 108 -2.12 16.55 11.39
CA GLU A 108 -1.92 16.08 10.01
C GLU A 108 -2.72 16.92 9.01
N ASP A 109 -3.98 17.22 9.31
CA ASP A 109 -4.87 17.98 8.41
C ASP A 109 -4.41 19.43 8.17
N ILE A 110 -3.61 20.00 9.08
CA ILE A 110 -3.03 21.34 8.88
C ILE A 110 -1.78 21.28 8.01
N TYR A 111 -0.89 20.32 8.30
CA TYR A 111 0.44 20.28 7.69
C TYR A 111 0.45 19.54 6.36
N VAL A 112 -0.52 18.66 6.11
CA VAL A 112 -0.62 17.85 4.89
C VAL A 112 -1.78 18.37 4.05
N ILE A 113 -1.44 19.20 3.07
CA ILE A 113 -2.39 20.00 2.29
C ILE A 113 -2.47 19.53 0.84
N SER A 114 -3.62 19.75 0.19
CA SER A 114 -3.79 19.49 -1.25
C SER A 114 -3.25 20.64 -2.10
N GLU A 115 -3.04 20.38 -3.39
CA GLU A 115 -2.70 21.42 -4.38
C GLU A 115 -3.71 22.59 -4.34
N ASP A 116 -5.01 22.31 -4.24
CA ASP A 116 -6.05 23.36 -4.17
C ASP A 116 -5.80 24.35 -3.02
N VAL A 117 -5.35 23.86 -1.84
CA VAL A 117 -5.07 24.72 -0.68
C VAL A 117 -3.81 25.55 -0.93
N VAL A 118 -2.81 24.98 -1.60
CA VAL A 118 -1.60 25.71 -2.01
C VAL A 118 -1.96 26.86 -2.95
N GLU A 119 -2.84 26.62 -3.92
CA GLU A 119 -3.30 27.62 -4.89
C GLU A 119 -4.22 28.67 -4.26
N ASP A 120 -5.23 28.25 -3.49
CA ASP A 120 -6.24 29.14 -2.89
C ASP A 120 -5.62 30.10 -1.85
N GLU A 121 -4.63 29.65 -1.10
CA GLU A 121 -3.92 30.44 -0.08
C GLU A 121 -2.61 31.05 -0.58
N ASP A 122 -2.24 30.85 -1.86
CA ASP A 122 -1.02 31.35 -2.50
C ASP A 122 0.26 31.00 -1.70
N LEU A 123 0.35 29.77 -1.18
CA LEU A 123 1.41 29.38 -0.25
C LEU A 123 2.78 29.34 -0.93
N GLU A 124 3.80 29.82 -0.21
CA GLU A 124 5.19 29.78 -0.68
C GLU A 124 5.68 28.33 -0.82
N THR A 125 6.22 27.96 -2.00
CA THR A 125 6.56 26.56 -2.30
C THR A 125 7.87 26.09 -1.66
N GLU A 126 8.71 27.00 -1.18
CA GLU A 126 10.04 26.68 -0.63
C GLU A 126 9.99 25.88 0.69
N LEU A 127 8.84 25.82 1.36
CA LEU A 127 8.62 24.98 2.54
C LEU A 127 7.61 23.86 2.27
N LEU A 128 7.27 23.60 1.02
CA LEU A 128 6.32 22.56 0.63
C LEU A 128 7.07 21.37 0.05
N GLU A 129 6.98 20.25 0.74
CA GLU A 129 7.60 19.00 0.32
C GLU A 129 6.53 18.01 -0.10
N LYS A 130 6.71 17.37 -1.26
CA LYS A 130 5.78 16.32 -1.68
C LYS A 130 5.79 15.18 -0.64
N VAL A 131 4.61 14.70 -0.24
CA VAL A 131 4.50 13.77 0.90
C VAL A 131 3.60 12.57 0.62
N LEU A 132 4.00 11.41 1.16
CA LEU A 132 3.25 10.17 1.19
C LEU A 132 2.92 9.76 2.62
N LYS A 133 1.72 9.22 2.81
CA LYS A 133 1.33 8.51 4.03
C LYS A 133 1.07 7.03 3.75
N GLY A 134 0.99 6.23 4.81
CA GLY A 134 0.79 4.77 4.68
C GLY A 134 -0.45 4.37 3.86
N GLY A 135 -1.48 5.23 3.80
CA GLY A 135 -2.67 4.98 2.98
C GLY A 135 -2.41 5.07 1.47
N ASP A 136 -1.40 5.82 1.05
CA ASP A 136 -1.11 6.11 -0.37
C ASP A 136 -0.26 5.00 -1.01
N ILE A 137 0.35 4.14 -0.18
CA ILE A 137 1.34 3.15 -0.61
C ILE A 137 0.65 1.84 -1.02
N ASN A 138 0.67 1.49 -2.29
CA ASN A 138 0.07 0.26 -2.81
C ASN A 138 1.14 -0.71 -3.32
N LYS A 139 0.93 -2.02 -3.11
CA LYS A 139 1.86 -3.07 -3.54
C LYS A 139 2.23 -2.87 -5.03
N TRP A 140 3.52 -2.90 -5.34
CA TRP A 140 4.10 -2.73 -6.69
C TRP A 140 4.00 -1.34 -7.33
N ALA A 141 3.07 -0.49 -6.90
CA ALA A 141 2.77 0.76 -7.58
C ALA A 141 3.65 1.90 -7.07
N GLU A 142 4.14 2.75 -7.96
CA GLU A 142 4.63 4.05 -7.54
C GLU A 142 3.48 4.84 -6.88
N PRO A 143 3.65 5.36 -5.65
CA PRO A 143 2.58 6.06 -4.96
C PRO A 143 2.13 7.32 -5.71
N GLU A 144 0.82 7.53 -5.79
CA GLU A 144 0.29 8.77 -6.38
C GLU A 144 0.51 9.95 -5.41
N GLN A 145 1.07 11.03 -5.94
CA GLN A 145 1.38 12.22 -5.16
C GLN A 145 0.43 13.37 -5.48
N ASN A 146 -0.43 13.70 -4.52
CA ASN A 146 -1.42 14.79 -4.66
C ASN A 146 -1.42 15.75 -3.45
N LYS A 147 -0.40 15.66 -2.60
CA LYS A 147 -0.33 16.38 -1.32
C LYS A 147 1.06 16.88 -1.02
N TYR A 148 1.11 17.95 -0.23
CA TYR A 148 2.31 18.59 0.26
C TYR A 148 2.34 18.61 1.77
N LEU A 149 3.53 18.44 2.33
CA LEU A 149 3.86 18.67 3.72
C LEU A 149 4.45 20.07 3.86
N ILE A 150 3.86 20.90 4.71
CA ILE A 150 4.53 22.13 5.16
C ILE A 150 5.70 21.71 6.07
N TYR A 151 6.92 21.85 5.58
CA TYR A 151 8.14 21.39 6.23
C TYR A 151 9.00 22.59 6.66
N PRO A 152 8.87 23.07 7.91
CA PRO A 152 9.48 24.32 8.37
C PRO A 152 10.95 24.13 8.77
N TYR A 153 11.74 23.46 7.94
CA TYR A 153 13.16 23.21 8.16
C TYR A 153 13.98 23.47 6.91
N ASP A 154 15.22 23.93 7.08
CA ASP A 154 16.19 24.02 5.99
C ASP A 154 16.83 22.66 5.66
N ASP A 155 17.63 22.60 4.60
CA ASP A 155 18.38 21.40 4.15
C ASP A 155 19.30 20.80 5.23
N ARG A 156 19.59 21.56 6.30
CA ARG A 156 20.43 21.12 7.43
C ARG A 156 19.57 20.68 8.63
N GLY A 157 18.25 20.64 8.48
CA GLY A 157 17.29 20.28 9.50
C GLY A 157 17.09 21.34 10.59
N ASN A 158 17.50 22.59 10.37
CA ASN A 158 17.26 23.69 11.30
C ASN A 158 15.88 24.30 11.06
N VAL A 159 15.17 24.63 12.14
CA VAL A 159 13.89 25.33 12.04
C VAL A 159 14.07 26.70 11.37
N VAL A 160 13.24 26.99 10.37
CA VAL A 160 13.22 28.29 9.70
C VAL A 160 12.32 29.28 10.44
N ASP A 161 12.56 30.56 10.22
CA ASP A 161 11.67 31.63 10.67
C ASP A 161 10.51 31.78 9.68
N ILE A 162 9.33 31.29 10.05
CA ILE A 162 8.15 31.32 9.18
C ILE A 162 7.68 32.76 8.89
N GLU A 163 8.08 33.76 9.68
CA GLU A 163 7.78 35.18 9.38
C GLU A 163 8.39 35.65 8.04
N SER A 164 9.35 34.91 7.49
CA SER A 164 9.91 35.14 6.16
C SER A 164 9.01 34.64 5.01
N TYR A 165 7.95 33.89 5.33
CA TYR A 165 7.00 33.25 4.42
C TYR A 165 5.57 33.70 4.82
N PRO A 166 5.16 34.93 4.44
CA PRO A 166 3.94 35.55 4.97
C PRO A 166 2.65 34.75 4.76
N ASN A 167 2.49 34.00 3.67
CA ASN A 167 1.27 33.23 3.42
C ASN A 167 1.26 31.95 4.27
N ILE A 168 2.39 31.23 4.35
CA ILE A 168 2.56 30.10 5.29
C ILE A 168 2.42 30.54 6.75
N ASP A 169 3.01 31.66 7.16
CA ASP A 169 2.86 32.19 8.51
C ASP A 169 1.39 32.51 8.81
N SER A 170 0.70 33.20 7.90
CA SER A 170 -0.73 33.48 8.03
C SER A 170 -1.55 32.19 8.18
N TYR A 171 -1.31 31.21 7.32
CA TYR A 171 -1.99 29.92 7.32
C TYR A 171 -1.76 29.14 8.63
N LEU A 172 -0.50 28.92 9.03
CA LEU A 172 -0.17 28.22 10.27
C LEU A 172 -0.65 29.00 11.50
N SER A 173 -0.54 30.33 11.49
CA SER A 173 -0.95 31.19 12.61
C SER A 173 -2.46 31.15 12.83
N SER A 174 -3.26 30.95 11.78
CA SER A 174 -4.71 30.72 11.91
C SER A 174 -5.04 29.45 12.72
N HIS A 175 -4.10 28.50 12.79
CA HIS A 175 -4.20 27.24 13.52
C HIS A 175 -3.35 27.20 14.81
N ARG A 176 -2.75 28.33 15.21
CA ARG A 176 -1.74 28.41 16.26
C ARG A 176 -2.14 27.80 17.59
N GLU A 177 -3.40 27.99 18.01
CA GLU A 177 -3.89 27.44 19.27
C GLU A 177 -3.85 25.90 19.27
N MET A 178 -4.27 25.26 18.18
CA MET A 178 -4.21 23.81 18.04
C MET A 178 -2.76 23.33 17.99
N LEU A 179 -1.93 23.99 17.18
CA LEU A 179 -0.53 23.62 16.98
C LEU A 179 0.33 23.76 18.23
N ALA A 180 0.12 24.82 19.04
CA ALA A 180 0.83 25.03 20.30
C ALA A 180 0.40 24.06 21.42
N ASN A 181 -0.79 23.45 21.30
CA ASN A 181 -1.33 22.48 22.27
C ASN A 181 -1.06 21.03 21.88
N ARG A 182 -0.32 20.78 20.79
CA ARG A 182 0.09 19.43 20.39
C ARG A 182 0.97 18.78 21.46
N HIS A 183 0.66 17.53 21.74
CA HIS A 183 1.46 16.69 22.64
C HIS A 183 2.43 15.84 21.84
N LEU A 184 3.69 15.88 22.23
CA LEU A 184 4.77 15.11 21.64
C LEU A 184 5.52 14.37 22.75
N ASP A 185 5.45 13.03 22.72
CA ASP A 185 5.88 12.14 23.80
C ASP A 185 5.33 12.56 25.17
N GLY A 186 4.02 12.77 25.25
CA GLY A 186 3.31 13.07 26.50
C GLY A 186 3.56 14.45 27.11
N LYS A 187 4.21 15.37 26.38
CA LYS A 187 4.43 16.77 26.79
C LYS A 187 3.99 17.74 25.72
N LEU A 188 3.64 18.98 26.08
CA LEU A 188 3.33 20.00 25.10
C LEU A 188 4.57 20.38 24.29
N ILE A 189 4.39 20.70 23.01
CA ILE A 189 5.51 21.15 22.14
C ILE A 189 6.23 22.38 22.73
N THR A 190 5.46 23.31 23.33
CA THR A 190 5.99 24.53 23.96
C THR A 190 6.84 24.25 25.20
N GLU A 191 6.71 23.07 25.81
CA GLU A 191 7.54 22.61 26.94
C GLU A 191 8.86 21.99 26.47
N ARG A 192 9.04 21.73 25.17
CA ARG A 192 10.21 21.06 24.58
C ARG A 192 11.29 22.02 24.06
N ASN A 193 11.21 23.33 24.37
CA ASN A 193 12.05 24.37 23.78
C ASN A 193 11.99 24.37 22.24
N LYS A 194 10.80 24.12 21.70
CA LYS A 194 10.47 24.14 20.28
C LYS A 194 9.52 25.29 19.99
N GLN A 195 9.57 25.83 18.78
CA GLN A 195 8.52 26.68 18.26
C GLN A 195 7.22 25.89 18.11
N TRP A 196 6.09 26.56 18.27
CA TRP A 196 4.76 25.94 18.22
C TRP A 196 4.44 25.29 16.86
N TYR A 197 5.13 25.74 15.81
CA TYR A 197 5.00 25.25 14.44
C TYR A 197 6.06 24.20 14.05
N GLU A 198 6.96 23.78 14.95
CA GLU A 198 7.90 22.71 14.63
C GLU A 198 7.19 21.35 14.52
N LEU A 199 7.69 20.47 13.65
CA LEU A 199 7.37 19.04 13.71
C LEU A 199 8.11 18.35 14.88
N TRP A 200 7.79 17.08 15.15
CA TRP A 200 8.42 16.36 16.26
C TRP A 200 9.96 16.32 16.14
N ARG A 201 10.44 15.98 14.94
CA ARG A 201 11.85 15.94 14.59
C ARG A 201 12.00 16.39 13.14
N SER A 202 13.06 17.12 12.84
CA SER A 202 13.54 17.20 11.47
C SER A 202 14.12 15.85 11.07
N ARG A 203 14.06 15.58 9.77
CA ARG A 203 14.65 14.43 9.10
C ARG A 203 15.78 14.92 8.21
N ASP A 204 16.73 14.04 7.96
CA ASP A 204 17.83 14.32 7.03
C ASP A 204 17.25 14.41 5.62
N VAL A 205 17.42 15.56 4.96
CA VAL A 205 16.81 15.84 3.65
C VAL A 205 17.41 14.95 2.56
N ASP A 206 18.68 14.57 2.68
CA ASP A 206 19.32 13.66 1.73
C ASP A 206 18.70 12.25 1.77
N VAL A 207 18.22 11.81 2.95
CA VAL A 207 17.49 10.55 3.15
C VAL A 207 16.04 10.64 2.68
N LEU A 208 15.46 11.85 2.73
CA LEU A 208 14.09 12.09 2.30
C LEU A 208 13.97 12.22 0.79
N ASN A 209 15.01 12.67 0.09
CA ASN A 209 14.97 12.93 -1.36
C ASN A 209 15.64 11.85 -2.21
N SER A 210 16.05 10.73 -1.62
CA SER A 210 16.62 9.59 -2.35
C SER A 210 15.55 8.61 -2.83
N SER A 211 15.83 7.88 -3.91
CA SER A 211 15.07 6.68 -4.27
C SER A 211 14.98 5.72 -3.08
N LYS A 212 13.81 5.14 -2.86
CA LYS A 212 13.57 4.23 -1.74
C LYS A 212 12.45 3.25 -2.02
N ILE A 213 12.44 2.14 -1.28
CA ILE A 213 11.27 1.27 -1.18
C ILE A 213 10.46 1.70 0.05
N VAL A 214 9.16 1.91 -0.12
CA VAL A 214 8.26 2.38 0.94
C VAL A 214 7.25 1.32 1.33
N THR A 215 6.83 1.33 2.59
CA THR A 215 5.77 0.45 3.11
C THR A 215 4.93 1.17 4.17
N PRO A 216 3.61 0.91 4.26
CA PRO A 216 2.81 1.39 5.38
C PRO A 216 3.34 0.80 6.69
N ARG A 217 3.48 1.61 7.74
CA ARG A 217 3.89 1.15 9.06
C ARG A 217 2.89 0.14 9.65
N LEU A 218 1.61 0.26 9.32
CA LEU A 218 0.56 -0.67 9.72
C LEU A 218 -0.12 -1.22 8.47
N SER A 219 -0.05 -2.53 8.26
CA SER A 219 -0.70 -3.20 7.13
C SER A 219 -1.10 -4.63 7.50
N THR A 220 -2.16 -5.14 6.88
CA THR A 220 -2.58 -6.55 7.03
C THR A 220 -1.73 -7.50 6.18
N LYS A 221 -1.02 -6.97 5.17
CA LYS A 221 -0.17 -7.72 4.25
C LYS A 221 0.98 -6.86 3.71
N ASN A 222 1.96 -7.50 3.07
CA ASN A 222 3.05 -6.81 2.38
C ASN A 222 2.48 -5.85 1.31
N ARG A 223 2.89 -4.59 1.42
CA ARG A 223 2.52 -3.50 0.51
C ARG A 223 3.75 -2.65 0.22
N PHE A 224 4.86 -3.29 -0.10
CA PHE A 224 6.06 -2.57 -0.49
C PHE A 224 5.88 -2.00 -1.90
N ALA A 225 6.37 -0.78 -2.09
CA ALA A 225 6.29 0.00 -3.32
C ALA A 225 7.62 0.69 -3.58
N VAL A 226 7.90 1.04 -4.83
CA VAL A 226 9.05 1.88 -5.17
C VAL A 226 8.65 3.36 -5.17
N ASP A 227 9.52 4.21 -4.65
CA ASP A 227 9.45 5.66 -4.72
C ASP A 227 10.78 6.15 -5.31
N LEU A 228 10.78 6.42 -6.61
CA LEU A 228 11.98 6.85 -7.35
C LEU A 228 12.15 8.37 -7.33
N GLU A 229 11.07 9.13 -7.11
CA GLU A 229 11.12 10.59 -7.01
C GLU A 229 11.68 11.08 -5.67
N GLY A 230 11.67 10.23 -4.63
CA GLY A 230 12.20 10.56 -3.31
C GLY A 230 11.25 11.47 -2.53
N HIS A 231 10.09 10.94 -2.18
CA HIS A 231 9.07 11.67 -1.43
C HIS A 231 9.35 11.69 0.07
N HIS A 232 8.87 12.76 0.73
CA HIS A 232 8.78 12.77 2.19
C HIS A 232 7.73 11.76 2.65
N LEU A 233 8.00 11.11 3.78
CA LEU A 233 7.08 10.16 4.40
C LEU A 233 6.48 10.77 5.66
N LEU A 234 5.23 10.44 5.96
CA LEU A 234 4.68 10.57 7.32
C LEU A 234 5.03 9.36 8.17
N ASP A 235 4.90 9.49 9.48
CA ASP A 235 5.20 8.43 10.45
C ASP A 235 4.30 7.19 10.37
N SER A 236 3.27 7.24 9.51
CA SER A 236 2.45 6.11 9.07
C SER A 236 3.12 5.25 8.00
N ALA A 237 4.33 5.60 7.54
CA ALA A 237 5.13 4.88 6.56
C ALA A 237 6.60 4.74 7.00
N VAL A 238 7.27 3.75 6.40
CA VAL A 238 8.71 3.49 6.53
C VAL A 238 9.31 3.43 5.14
N GLY A 239 10.47 4.06 4.95
CA GLY A 239 11.25 4.02 3.72
C GLY A 239 12.54 3.25 3.92
N ILE A 240 12.99 2.54 2.90
CA ILE A 240 14.25 1.78 2.83
C ILE A 240 15.05 2.39 1.69
N GLU A 241 16.15 3.08 2.02
CA GLU A 241 17.05 3.63 1.02
C GLU A 241 17.57 2.51 0.13
N CYS A 242 17.26 2.57 -1.16
CA CYS A 242 17.58 1.50 -2.10
C CYS A 242 18.12 2.11 -3.40
N PRO A 243 19.35 1.75 -3.82
CA PRO A 243 19.87 2.17 -5.12
C PRO A 243 19.04 1.59 -6.27
N ASP A 244 18.91 2.36 -7.36
CA ASP A 244 18.11 2.00 -8.53
C ASP A 244 18.53 0.67 -9.21
N GLU A 245 19.76 0.18 -8.99
CA GLU A 245 20.30 -1.00 -9.71
C GLU A 245 19.65 -2.33 -9.30
N HIS A 246 19.08 -2.43 -8.09
CA HIS A 246 18.54 -3.70 -7.56
C HIS A 246 17.17 -3.57 -6.91
N TYR A 247 16.45 -2.46 -7.17
CA TYR A 247 15.18 -2.21 -6.48
C TYR A 247 14.13 -3.26 -6.83
N GLN A 248 14.11 -3.78 -8.07
CA GLN A 248 13.14 -4.79 -8.50
C GLN A 248 13.30 -6.08 -7.70
N TYR A 249 14.54 -6.59 -7.61
CA TYR A 249 14.85 -7.75 -6.78
C TYR A 249 14.42 -7.54 -5.33
N LEU A 250 14.84 -6.43 -4.72
CA LEU A 250 14.52 -6.16 -3.32
C LEU A 250 13.00 -5.99 -3.11
N LEU A 251 12.31 -5.31 -4.03
CA LEU A 251 10.86 -5.12 -4.00
C LEU A 251 10.12 -6.45 -4.10
N GLY A 252 10.56 -7.35 -4.97
CA GLY A 252 10.03 -8.71 -5.08
C GLY A 252 10.22 -9.50 -3.79
N PHE A 253 11.46 -9.53 -3.28
CA PHE A 253 11.77 -10.22 -2.03
C PHE A 253 10.94 -9.70 -0.84
N LEU A 254 10.79 -8.38 -0.72
CA LEU A 254 10.01 -7.74 0.35
C LEU A 254 8.50 -7.98 0.24
N ASN A 255 8.00 -8.25 -0.97
CA ASN A 255 6.60 -8.55 -1.20
C ASN A 255 6.28 -10.06 -1.23
N SER A 256 7.27 -10.91 -0.96
CA SER A 256 7.12 -12.37 -0.89
C SER A 256 6.40 -12.86 0.36
N THR A 257 5.92 -14.10 0.28
CA THR A 257 5.33 -14.88 1.37
C THR A 257 6.30 -15.10 2.53
N TRP A 258 7.60 -15.31 2.27
CA TRP A 258 8.64 -15.34 3.31
C TRP A 258 8.64 -14.05 4.15
N THR A 259 8.65 -12.89 3.51
CA THR A 259 8.63 -11.60 4.22
C THR A 259 7.36 -11.44 5.03
N GLN A 260 6.21 -11.90 4.51
CA GLN A 260 4.95 -11.86 5.25
C GLN A 260 5.02 -12.70 6.53
N LEU A 261 5.51 -13.94 6.44
CA LEU A 261 5.69 -14.82 7.58
C LEU A 261 6.60 -14.19 8.64
N TYR A 262 7.75 -13.67 8.21
CA TYR A 262 8.70 -13.06 9.12
C TYR A 262 8.06 -11.90 9.89
N VAL A 263 7.35 -11.01 9.18
CA VAL A 263 6.65 -9.89 9.82
C VAL A 263 5.55 -10.40 10.77
N ASN A 264 4.74 -11.39 10.38
CA ASN A 264 3.72 -11.99 11.25
C ASN A 264 4.31 -12.58 12.54
N SER A 265 5.54 -13.10 12.47
CA SER A 265 6.23 -13.72 13.58
C SER A 265 6.90 -12.72 14.53
N GLU A 266 7.55 -11.68 14.01
CA GLU A 266 8.37 -10.75 14.81
C GLU A 266 7.67 -9.42 15.14
N SER A 267 6.58 -9.08 14.43
CA SER A 267 5.80 -7.90 14.73
C SER A 267 4.83 -8.14 15.89
N THR A 268 4.67 -7.12 16.73
CA THR A 268 3.53 -7.05 17.64
C THR A 268 2.22 -6.94 16.85
N TYR A 269 1.28 -7.83 17.13
CA TYR A 269 -0.07 -7.77 16.57
C TYR A 269 -0.82 -6.55 17.12
N VAL A 270 -1.28 -5.66 16.24
CA VAL A 270 -2.11 -4.50 16.59
C VAL A 270 -3.58 -4.86 16.32
N GLN A 271 -4.52 -4.25 17.07
CA GLN A 271 -5.96 -4.47 16.90
C GLN A 271 -6.38 -4.46 15.40
N ASN A 272 -7.34 -5.33 15.03
CA ASN A 272 -7.86 -5.51 13.66
C ASN A 272 -6.91 -6.16 12.62
N ARG A 273 -6.10 -7.16 12.99
CA ARG A 273 -5.21 -7.92 12.06
C ARG A 273 -4.14 -7.06 11.36
N TYR A 274 -3.72 -5.94 11.95
CA TYR A 274 -2.62 -5.13 11.41
C TYR A 274 -1.28 -5.57 11.99
N TRP A 275 -0.32 -5.83 11.10
CA TRP A 275 1.08 -6.01 11.41
C TRP A 275 1.81 -4.68 11.36
N ASN A 276 2.84 -4.55 12.20
CA ASN A 276 3.64 -3.36 12.39
C ASN A 276 4.98 -3.49 11.65
N TYR A 277 5.05 -2.89 10.46
CA TYR A 277 6.25 -2.73 9.65
C TYR A 277 7.10 -1.55 10.13
N SER A 278 7.29 -1.44 11.45
CA SER A 278 8.17 -0.41 12.02
C SER A 278 9.59 -0.54 11.48
N GLN A 279 10.36 0.56 11.51
CA GLN A 279 11.76 0.59 11.11
C GLN A 279 12.55 -0.60 11.71
N THR A 280 12.39 -0.86 13.01
CA THR A 280 13.09 -1.95 13.70
C THR A 280 12.73 -3.34 13.17
N VAL A 281 11.46 -3.58 12.82
CA VAL A 281 11.02 -4.86 12.25
C VAL A 281 11.61 -5.03 10.86
N VAL A 282 11.48 -4.00 10.01
CA VAL A 282 12.01 -3.97 8.64
C VAL A 282 13.52 -4.18 8.62
N GLU A 283 14.28 -3.49 9.46
CA GLU A 283 15.73 -3.64 9.58
C GLU A 283 16.16 -5.04 10.05
N SER A 284 15.30 -5.74 10.80
CA SER A 284 15.61 -7.08 11.30
C SER A 284 15.34 -8.20 10.29
N LEU A 285 14.65 -7.90 9.17
CA LEU A 285 14.25 -8.88 8.18
C LEU A 285 15.48 -9.59 7.58
N PRO A 286 15.55 -10.93 7.60
CA PRO A 286 16.61 -11.68 6.92
C PRO A 286 16.31 -11.70 5.42
N ILE A 287 17.26 -11.19 4.64
CA ILE A 287 17.21 -11.19 3.17
C ILE A 287 18.50 -11.78 2.60
N ILE A 288 18.43 -12.36 1.41
CA ILE A 288 19.64 -12.65 0.65
C ILE A 288 20.12 -11.33 0.01
N PRO A 289 21.38 -10.92 0.24
CA PRO A 289 21.88 -9.70 -0.37
C PRO A 289 21.85 -9.81 -1.91
N PRO A 290 21.50 -8.74 -2.67
CA PRO A 290 21.53 -8.79 -4.14
C PRO A 290 22.90 -9.23 -4.66
N THR A 291 23.99 -8.74 -4.07
CA THR A 291 25.36 -9.16 -4.42
C THR A 291 25.66 -10.66 -4.30
N THR A 292 24.81 -11.41 -3.58
CA THR A 292 24.91 -12.87 -3.43
C THR A 292 23.99 -13.58 -4.41
N ALA A 293 22.80 -13.03 -4.67
CA ALA A 293 21.81 -13.59 -5.58
C ALA A 293 22.06 -13.23 -7.07
N GLU A 294 22.75 -12.14 -7.36
CA GLU A 294 22.99 -11.66 -8.71
C GLU A 294 23.68 -12.72 -9.58
N GLY A 295 23.10 -12.97 -10.76
CA GLY A 295 23.59 -13.98 -11.70
C GLY A 295 23.04 -15.39 -11.46
N THR A 296 22.10 -15.57 -10.54
CA THR A 296 21.30 -16.80 -10.43
C THR A 296 19.99 -16.67 -11.23
N SER A 297 19.36 -17.80 -11.55
CA SER A 297 18.07 -17.83 -12.25
C SER A 297 16.95 -17.20 -11.42
N GLU A 298 17.01 -17.36 -10.11
CA GLU A 298 15.97 -16.90 -9.17
C GLU A 298 15.99 -15.38 -9.07
N TYR A 299 17.18 -14.77 -9.10
CA TYR A 299 17.32 -13.31 -9.16
C TYR A 299 16.65 -12.74 -10.43
N ASP A 300 17.00 -13.30 -11.60
CA ASP A 300 16.45 -12.86 -12.89
C ASP A 300 14.92 -13.07 -12.94
N GLN A 301 14.42 -14.17 -12.39
CA GLN A 301 12.98 -14.47 -12.32
C GLN A 301 12.23 -13.47 -11.44
N ILE A 302 12.78 -13.08 -10.30
CA ILE A 302 12.19 -12.07 -9.42
C ILE A 302 12.12 -10.72 -10.15
N GLU A 303 13.21 -10.29 -10.77
CA GLU A 303 13.23 -9.01 -11.50
C GLU A 303 12.22 -8.99 -12.65
N GLU A 304 12.19 -10.03 -13.49
CA GLU A 304 11.24 -10.13 -14.61
C GLU A 304 9.79 -10.15 -14.12
N SER A 305 9.52 -10.84 -13.01
CA SER A 305 8.17 -10.92 -12.45
C SER A 305 7.72 -9.57 -11.89
N VAL A 306 8.60 -8.88 -11.18
CA VAL A 306 8.34 -7.53 -10.65
C VAL A 306 8.12 -6.53 -11.79
N ASP A 307 8.90 -6.60 -12.86
CA ASP A 307 8.72 -5.75 -14.05
C ASP A 307 7.35 -5.92 -14.68
N ASN A 308 6.93 -7.16 -14.87
CA ASN A 308 5.61 -7.45 -15.43
C ASN A 308 4.49 -6.98 -14.49
N LEU A 309 4.66 -7.11 -13.16
CA LEU A 309 3.70 -6.62 -12.16
C LEU A 309 3.60 -5.08 -12.16
N ILE A 310 4.73 -4.38 -12.23
CA ILE A 310 4.77 -2.91 -12.34
C ILE A 310 4.11 -2.47 -13.65
N GLN A 311 4.51 -3.03 -14.80
CA GLN A 311 3.92 -2.70 -16.10
C GLN A 311 2.41 -2.95 -16.10
N ARG A 312 1.98 -4.07 -15.54
CA ARG A 312 0.56 -4.41 -15.42
C ARG A 312 -0.18 -3.36 -14.58
N ARG A 313 0.41 -2.91 -13.48
CA ARG A 313 -0.18 -1.91 -12.60
C ARG A 313 -0.30 -0.56 -13.31
N GLU A 314 0.78 -0.07 -13.91
CA GLU A 314 0.80 1.18 -14.69
C GLU A 314 -0.20 1.14 -15.83
N THR A 315 -0.28 0.02 -16.55
CA THR A 315 -1.23 -0.17 -17.65
C THR A 315 -2.66 -0.14 -17.14
N LYS A 316 -2.94 -0.75 -15.98
CA LYS A 316 -4.26 -0.68 -15.35
C LYS A 316 -4.62 0.75 -14.96
N ASP A 317 -3.71 1.47 -14.29
CA ASP A 317 -3.96 2.84 -13.84
C ASP A 317 -4.14 3.78 -15.06
N LYS A 318 -3.40 3.55 -16.15
CA LYS A 318 -3.59 4.24 -17.43
C LYS A 318 -4.99 3.98 -18.01
N ILE A 319 -5.46 2.72 -18.04
CA ILE A 319 -6.81 2.37 -18.53
C ILE A 319 -7.91 3.01 -17.66
N ASP A 320 -7.76 2.94 -16.33
CA ASP A 320 -8.77 3.46 -15.40
C ASP A 320 -8.92 4.99 -15.53
N ARG A 321 -7.88 5.69 -15.99
CA ARG A 321 -7.89 7.15 -16.29
C ARG A 321 -8.25 7.48 -17.75
N PHE A 322 -8.67 6.49 -18.55
CA PHE A 322 -9.18 6.74 -19.90
C PHE A 322 -10.40 7.69 -19.81
N PRO A 323 -10.52 8.67 -20.71
CA PRO A 323 -9.69 8.91 -21.87
C PRO A 323 -8.48 9.83 -21.67
N ASN A 324 -8.38 10.53 -20.54
CA ASN A 324 -7.40 11.59 -20.34
C ASN A 324 -5.95 11.07 -20.44
N SER A 325 -5.68 9.86 -19.96
CA SER A 325 -4.38 9.21 -20.03
C SER A 325 -3.90 8.83 -21.44
N TYR A 326 -4.82 8.74 -22.41
CA TYR A 326 -4.50 8.36 -23.80
C TYR A 326 -4.45 9.55 -24.76
N VAL A 327 -4.98 10.71 -24.33
CA VAL A 327 -4.97 11.93 -25.12
C VAL A 327 -3.76 12.77 -24.70
N THR A 328 -2.66 12.64 -25.44
CA THR A 328 -1.44 13.43 -25.19
C THR A 328 -1.53 14.83 -25.80
N GLY A 329 -0.70 15.77 -25.32
CA GLY A 329 -0.68 17.17 -25.81
C GLY A 329 -0.37 17.37 -27.29
N SER A 330 0.01 16.31 -28.02
CA SER A 330 0.20 16.33 -29.48
C SER A 330 -1.11 16.15 -30.27
N VAL A 331 -2.16 15.65 -29.63
CA VAL A 331 -3.48 15.42 -30.22
C VAL A 331 -4.35 16.66 -30.04
N ALA A 332 -4.82 17.24 -31.14
CA ALA A 332 -5.75 18.36 -31.07
C ALA A 332 -7.14 17.86 -30.66
N VAL A 333 -7.67 18.37 -29.55
CA VAL A 333 -8.97 17.97 -29.00
C VAL A 333 -9.96 19.13 -28.90
N ASP A 334 -11.24 18.78 -28.89
CA ASP A 334 -12.34 19.64 -28.46
C ASP A 334 -13.03 19.00 -27.26
N TRP A 335 -13.53 19.81 -26.32
CA TRP A 335 -14.07 19.30 -25.04
C TRP A 335 -15.57 19.08 -25.12
N LEU A 336 -16.02 17.90 -24.72
CA LEU A 336 -17.42 17.58 -24.47
C LEU A 336 -17.68 17.67 -22.97
N TYR A 337 -18.60 18.55 -22.57
CA TYR A 337 -19.05 18.71 -21.20
C TYR A 337 -20.43 18.07 -21.02
N TYR A 338 -20.60 17.32 -19.95
CA TYR A 338 -21.88 16.69 -19.61
C TYR A 338 -22.09 16.70 -18.10
N VAL A 339 -23.34 16.94 -17.67
CA VAL A 339 -23.73 16.91 -16.25
C VAL A 339 -24.70 15.75 -16.07
N TRP A 340 -24.38 14.84 -15.15
CA TRP A 340 -25.20 13.67 -14.88
C TRP A 340 -26.51 14.07 -14.21
N GLU A 341 -27.64 13.58 -14.72
CA GLU A 341 -28.93 13.88 -14.12
C GLU A 341 -29.30 12.90 -13.00
N THR A 342 -28.74 11.68 -13.03
CA THR A 342 -29.06 10.63 -12.06
C THR A 342 -27.83 9.88 -11.56
N ASN A 343 -27.91 9.43 -10.31
CA ASN A 343 -26.88 8.59 -9.69
C ASN A 343 -26.87 7.21 -10.34
N ARG A 344 -25.68 6.69 -10.65
CA ARG A 344 -25.48 5.32 -11.14
C ARG A 344 -24.19 4.75 -10.59
N SER A 345 -24.22 3.51 -10.12
CA SER A 345 -23.02 2.80 -9.69
C SER A 345 -22.20 2.23 -10.86
N SER A 346 -22.83 2.05 -12.01
CA SER A 346 -22.19 1.64 -13.27
C SER A 346 -23.02 2.16 -14.44
N VAL A 347 -22.39 2.94 -15.31
CA VAL A 347 -23.00 3.43 -16.55
C VAL A 347 -22.97 2.34 -17.61
N GLU A 348 -24.13 1.98 -18.13
CA GLU A 348 -24.30 1.01 -19.23
C GLU A 348 -24.85 1.73 -20.48
N PRO A 349 -23.98 2.34 -21.30
CA PRO A 349 -24.41 3.14 -22.43
C PRO A 349 -24.80 2.28 -23.64
N THR A 350 -25.50 2.87 -24.60
CA THR A 350 -25.68 2.32 -25.96
C THR A 350 -25.53 3.42 -27.00
N ILE A 351 -25.09 3.07 -28.21
CA ILE A 351 -24.90 4.04 -29.29
C ILE A 351 -26.14 4.04 -30.18
N GLN A 352 -26.68 5.23 -30.46
CA GLN A 352 -27.79 5.42 -31.39
C GLN A 352 -27.46 6.47 -32.45
N GLN A 353 -27.60 6.12 -33.73
CA GLN A 353 -27.49 7.09 -34.82
C GLN A 353 -28.77 7.92 -34.93
N ARG A 354 -28.62 9.24 -35.04
CA ARG A 354 -29.70 10.23 -35.14
C ARG A 354 -30.04 10.53 -36.60
N THR A 355 -31.19 11.14 -36.82
CA THR A 355 -31.70 11.46 -38.17
C THR A 355 -30.88 12.49 -38.93
N ASP A 356 -30.10 13.31 -38.22
CA ASP A 356 -29.19 14.31 -38.79
C ASP A 356 -27.80 13.74 -39.14
N GLY A 357 -27.58 12.44 -38.91
CA GLY A 357 -26.32 11.74 -39.18
C GLY A 357 -25.35 11.73 -38.00
N THR A 358 -25.60 12.51 -36.93
CA THR A 358 -24.82 12.46 -35.69
C THR A 358 -25.23 11.25 -34.83
N TYR A 359 -24.53 11.02 -33.72
CA TYR A 359 -24.78 9.93 -32.80
C TYR A 359 -25.12 10.45 -31.41
N ALA A 360 -25.86 9.64 -30.66
CA ALA A 360 -26.18 9.84 -29.26
C ALA A 360 -25.67 8.65 -28.44
N ILE A 361 -25.20 8.92 -27.22
CA ILE A 361 -24.88 7.89 -26.23
C ILE A 361 -26.04 7.83 -25.23
N GLU A 362 -26.87 6.81 -25.38
CA GLU A 362 -28.09 6.61 -24.61
C GLU A 362 -27.79 5.85 -23.30
N ILE A 363 -28.24 6.40 -22.17
CA ILE A 363 -27.97 5.91 -20.83
C ILE A 363 -29.29 5.85 -20.05
N GLY A 364 -30.08 4.81 -20.33
CA GLY A 364 -31.40 4.63 -19.73
C GLY A 364 -32.39 5.71 -20.19
N ARG A 365 -32.56 6.77 -19.40
CA ARG A 365 -33.42 7.94 -19.72
C ARG A 365 -32.63 9.20 -20.09
N GLU A 366 -31.31 9.14 -19.98
CA GLU A 366 -30.39 10.21 -20.32
C GLU A 366 -29.76 9.94 -21.69
N SER A 367 -29.33 11.01 -22.36
CA SER A 367 -28.70 10.92 -23.68
C SER A 367 -27.60 11.97 -23.78
N ILE A 368 -26.36 11.53 -23.96
CA ILE A 368 -25.24 12.43 -24.25
C ILE A 368 -25.28 12.72 -25.75
N THR A 369 -25.47 14.00 -26.08
CA THR A 369 -25.54 14.46 -27.46
C THR A 369 -24.63 15.66 -27.64
N SER A 370 -23.86 15.69 -28.71
CA SER A 370 -22.97 16.81 -29.02
C SER A 370 -22.67 16.83 -30.52
N PRO A 371 -22.46 18.01 -31.14
CA PRO A 371 -21.95 18.11 -32.51
C PRO A 371 -20.60 17.40 -32.71
N LEU A 372 -19.86 17.15 -31.62
CA LEU A 372 -18.61 16.40 -31.64
C LEU A 372 -18.82 14.90 -31.88
N ILE A 373 -20.03 14.36 -31.70
CA ILE A 373 -20.34 12.94 -31.91
C ILE A 373 -20.89 12.73 -33.33
N ASP A 374 -20.14 13.18 -34.32
CA ASP A 374 -20.52 13.21 -35.74
C ASP A 374 -20.04 11.99 -36.55
N SER A 375 -19.29 11.08 -35.92
CA SER A 375 -18.81 9.83 -36.52
C SER A 375 -19.04 8.64 -35.59
N GLU A 376 -19.16 7.44 -36.16
CA GLU A 376 -19.27 6.19 -35.40
C GLU A 376 -18.04 5.98 -34.50
N LYS A 377 -16.86 6.38 -34.96
CA LYS A 377 -15.60 6.28 -34.19
C LYS A 377 -15.65 7.16 -32.95
N ARG A 378 -16.08 8.41 -33.08
CA ARG A 378 -16.26 9.30 -31.92
C ARG A 378 -17.38 8.83 -31.01
N ALA A 379 -18.45 8.25 -31.55
CA ALA A 379 -19.48 7.62 -30.73
C ALA A 379 -18.93 6.45 -29.90
N ASN A 380 -18.13 5.57 -30.50
CA ASN A 380 -17.44 4.49 -29.78
C ASN A 380 -16.47 5.02 -28.73
N TYR A 381 -15.76 6.10 -29.02
CA TYR A 381 -14.86 6.74 -28.06
C TYR A 381 -15.58 7.27 -26.82
N ILE A 382 -16.67 8.03 -27.00
CA ILE A 382 -17.46 8.53 -25.86
C ILE A 382 -18.14 7.38 -25.13
N PHE A 383 -18.65 6.38 -25.85
CA PHE A 383 -19.20 5.15 -25.26
C PHE A 383 -18.18 4.50 -24.32
N THR A 384 -16.94 4.31 -24.78
CA THR A 384 -15.87 3.70 -23.99
C THR A 384 -15.48 4.57 -22.80
N ALA A 385 -15.45 5.90 -22.99
CA ALA A 385 -15.09 6.84 -21.92
C ALA A 385 -16.07 6.83 -20.75
N VAL A 386 -17.36 6.61 -21.01
CA VAL A 386 -18.39 6.67 -19.95
C VAL A 386 -18.80 5.29 -19.43
N LYS A 387 -18.51 4.20 -20.14
CA LYS A 387 -18.94 2.86 -19.75
C LYS A 387 -18.30 2.42 -18.43
N GLY A 388 -19.11 1.93 -17.51
CA GLY A 388 -18.65 1.40 -16.22
C GLY A 388 -18.38 2.47 -15.15
N MET A 389 -18.47 3.76 -15.48
CA MET A 389 -18.30 4.83 -14.49
C MET A 389 -19.36 4.75 -13.39
N SER A 390 -18.95 5.03 -12.15
CA SER A 390 -19.87 5.37 -11.06
C SER A 390 -19.99 6.89 -11.02
N VAL A 391 -21.22 7.41 -10.99
CA VAL A 391 -21.52 8.83 -11.16
C VAL A 391 -22.66 9.27 -10.25
N ASP A 392 -22.58 10.51 -9.77
CA ASP A 392 -23.61 11.14 -8.95
C ASP A 392 -24.41 12.21 -9.72
N SER A 393 -25.66 12.41 -9.32
CA SER A 393 -26.51 13.46 -9.89
C SER A 393 -25.91 14.84 -9.60
N GLY A 394 -25.76 15.64 -10.66
CA GLY A 394 -25.11 16.95 -10.63
C GLY A 394 -23.61 16.91 -10.85
N GLU A 395 -22.99 15.72 -10.91
CA GLU A 395 -21.58 15.59 -11.25
C GLU A 395 -21.33 16.01 -12.70
N GLU A 396 -20.30 16.83 -12.92
CA GLU A 396 -19.87 17.27 -14.24
C GLU A 396 -18.68 16.43 -14.72
N ILE A 397 -18.72 16.02 -15.98
CA ILE A 397 -17.60 15.37 -16.65
C ILE A 397 -17.18 16.19 -17.88
N SER A 398 -15.88 16.21 -18.11
CA SER A 398 -15.27 16.78 -19.32
C SER A 398 -14.48 15.71 -20.06
N ILE A 399 -14.83 15.46 -21.31
CA ILE A 399 -14.20 14.45 -22.16
C ILE A 399 -13.44 15.14 -23.30
N PRO A 400 -12.12 14.96 -23.42
CA PRO A 400 -11.36 15.47 -24.56
C PRO A 400 -11.61 14.62 -25.80
N VAL A 401 -12.24 15.18 -26.84
CA VAL A 401 -12.58 14.45 -28.07
C VAL A 401 -11.59 14.79 -29.18
N PRO A 402 -10.83 13.82 -29.72
CA PRO A 402 -9.91 14.10 -30.83
C PRO A 402 -10.58 14.67 -32.08
N ARG A 403 -9.96 15.70 -32.66
CA ARG A 403 -10.47 16.41 -33.85
C ARG A 403 -10.41 15.61 -35.16
N ARG A 404 -9.62 14.54 -35.20
CA ARG A 404 -9.53 13.66 -36.38
C ARG A 404 -9.94 12.25 -35.98
N ASP A 405 -10.76 11.61 -36.80
CA ASP A 405 -11.13 10.21 -36.64
C ASP A 405 -9.91 9.27 -36.60
N SER A 406 -8.81 9.61 -37.30
CA SER A 406 -7.57 8.85 -37.24
C SER A 406 -6.93 8.85 -35.85
N ASP A 407 -7.04 9.97 -35.13
CA ASP A 407 -6.50 10.07 -33.76
C ASP A 407 -7.39 9.29 -32.79
N VAL A 408 -8.71 9.30 -33.01
CA VAL A 408 -9.67 8.48 -32.26
C VAL A 408 -9.36 6.99 -32.43
N GLU A 409 -9.14 6.53 -33.66
CA GLU A 409 -8.75 5.14 -33.94
C GLU A 409 -7.46 4.77 -33.23
N GLN A 410 -6.43 5.62 -33.33
CA GLN A 410 -5.14 5.35 -32.72
C GLN A 410 -5.24 5.21 -31.19
N VAL A 411 -6.04 6.07 -30.54
CA VAL A 411 -6.30 6.00 -29.10
C VAL A 411 -7.07 4.72 -28.73
N LEU A 412 -8.10 4.36 -29.48
CA LEU A 412 -8.88 3.14 -29.21
C LEU A 412 -8.06 1.86 -29.45
N GLU A 413 -7.22 1.83 -30.50
CA GLU A 413 -6.28 0.73 -30.77
C GLU A 413 -5.21 0.60 -29.68
N GLU A 414 -4.77 1.72 -29.10
CA GLU A 414 -3.84 1.71 -27.95
C GLU A 414 -4.51 1.17 -26.69
N LEU A 415 -5.73 1.64 -26.39
CA LEU A 415 -6.52 1.11 -25.29
C LEU A 415 -6.77 -0.40 -25.43
N GLU A 416 -7.12 -0.88 -26.62
CA GLU A 416 -7.35 -2.31 -26.86
C GLU A 416 -6.08 -3.15 -26.63
N ARG A 417 -4.90 -2.65 -27.07
CA ARG A 417 -3.61 -3.29 -26.81
C ARG A 417 -3.30 -3.38 -25.31
N ASP A 418 -3.52 -2.29 -24.58
CA ASP A 418 -3.29 -2.24 -23.14
C ASP A 418 -4.25 -3.18 -22.38
N GLN A 419 -5.53 -3.23 -22.79
CA GLN A 419 -6.50 -4.19 -22.23
C GLN A 419 -6.10 -5.64 -22.49
N GLU A 420 -5.55 -5.94 -23.66
CA GLU A 420 -5.07 -7.28 -24.00
C GLU A 420 -3.82 -7.65 -23.18
N LEU A 421 -2.91 -6.70 -22.95
CA LEU A 421 -1.76 -6.88 -22.05
C LEU A 421 -2.23 -7.28 -20.64
N LEU A 422 -3.21 -6.56 -20.07
CA LEU A 422 -3.74 -6.89 -18.74
C LEU A 422 -4.39 -8.27 -18.63
N ARG A 423 -4.94 -8.80 -19.74
CA ARG A 423 -5.52 -10.15 -19.77
C ARG A 423 -4.45 -11.23 -19.82
N ASN A 424 -3.29 -10.92 -20.38
CA ASN A 424 -2.20 -11.87 -20.58
C ASN A 424 -1.21 -11.91 -19.40
N ILE A 425 -1.19 -10.87 -18.56
CA ILE A 425 -0.40 -10.87 -17.33
C ILE A 425 -1.26 -11.32 -16.15
N ASP A 426 -1.02 -12.54 -15.67
CA ASP A 426 -1.59 -13.07 -14.44
C ASP A 426 -0.73 -12.65 -13.23
N SER A 427 -1.28 -11.81 -12.37
CA SER A 427 -0.55 -11.34 -11.19
C SER A 427 -0.35 -12.43 -10.14
N GLU A 428 -1.26 -13.39 -10.02
CA GLU A 428 -1.12 -14.46 -9.02
C GLU A 428 0.00 -15.44 -9.43
N GLU A 429 0.12 -15.73 -10.73
CA GLU A 429 1.21 -16.55 -11.27
C GLU A 429 2.58 -15.88 -11.05
N LEU A 430 2.69 -14.57 -11.30
CA LEU A 430 3.93 -13.83 -11.09
C LEU A 430 4.31 -13.69 -9.60
N GLU A 431 3.32 -13.47 -8.72
CA GLU A 431 3.59 -13.44 -7.28
C GLU A 431 4.02 -14.82 -6.77
N GLY A 432 3.42 -15.90 -7.26
CA GLY A 432 3.85 -17.28 -6.95
C GLY A 432 5.27 -17.58 -7.46
N ALA A 433 5.62 -17.12 -8.66
CA ALA A 433 6.98 -17.26 -9.20
C ALA A 433 8.03 -16.52 -8.35
N ILE A 434 7.69 -15.34 -7.81
CA ILE A 434 8.54 -14.62 -6.85
C ILE A 434 8.71 -15.44 -5.57
N ASP A 435 7.63 -16.00 -5.03
CA ASP A 435 7.67 -16.79 -3.80
C ASP A 435 8.55 -18.04 -3.96
N GLU A 436 8.39 -18.80 -5.05
CA GLU A 436 9.22 -19.96 -5.38
C GLU A 436 10.71 -19.58 -5.47
N ALA A 437 11.03 -18.52 -6.22
CA ALA A 437 12.41 -18.03 -6.36
C ALA A 437 13.00 -17.58 -5.01
N VAL A 438 12.21 -16.93 -4.15
CA VAL A 438 12.66 -16.53 -2.81
C VAL A 438 12.92 -17.75 -1.92
N TYR A 439 12.06 -18.77 -1.95
CA TYR A 439 12.27 -20.01 -1.20
C TYR A 439 13.56 -20.72 -1.61
N GLU A 440 13.84 -20.80 -2.91
CA GLU A 440 15.08 -21.38 -3.42
C GLU A 440 16.31 -20.59 -2.96
N LEU A 441 16.25 -19.25 -3.02
CA LEU A 441 17.35 -18.38 -2.60
C LEU A 441 17.67 -18.47 -1.11
N ILE A 442 16.66 -18.54 -0.24
CA ILE A 442 16.86 -18.70 1.20
C ILE A 442 17.11 -20.16 1.60
N GLY A 443 16.95 -21.11 0.67
CA GLY A 443 17.30 -22.52 0.84
C GLY A 443 16.29 -23.33 1.64
N LEU A 444 14.98 -23.07 1.48
CA LEU A 444 13.94 -23.85 2.16
C LEU A 444 13.74 -25.22 1.53
N ASP A 445 13.39 -26.20 2.37
CA ASP A 445 12.85 -27.48 1.90
C ASP A 445 11.30 -27.49 1.84
N ASP A 446 10.73 -28.55 1.24
CA ASP A 446 9.28 -28.69 1.04
C ASP A 446 8.49 -28.66 2.37
N ASP A 447 9.06 -29.16 3.47
CA ASP A 447 8.40 -29.19 4.78
C ASP A 447 8.39 -27.79 5.40
N GLU A 448 9.48 -27.04 5.23
CA GLU A 448 9.59 -25.64 5.64
C GLU A 448 8.63 -24.76 4.83
N VAL A 449 8.58 -24.89 3.50
CA VAL A 449 7.62 -24.17 2.64
C VAL A 449 6.19 -24.46 3.07
N GLY A 450 5.83 -25.73 3.29
CA GLY A 450 4.51 -26.10 3.79
C GLY A 450 4.19 -25.51 5.16
N THR A 451 5.21 -25.33 6.01
CA THR A 451 5.08 -24.65 7.30
C THR A 451 4.76 -23.16 7.13
N ILE A 452 5.41 -22.48 6.17
CA ILE A 452 5.14 -21.07 5.86
C ILE A 452 3.70 -20.87 5.39
N GLU A 453 3.29 -21.63 4.37
CA GLU A 453 1.97 -21.49 3.75
C GLU A 453 0.86 -21.78 4.76
N SER A 454 0.99 -22.87 5.52
CA SER A 454 0.06 -23.21 6.60
C SER A 454 -0.02 -22.10 7.64
N CYS A 455 1.12 -21.51 8.03
CA CYS A 455 1.14 -20.42 9.00
C CYS A 455 0.43 -19.17 8.46
N LEU A 456 0.57 -18.82 7.19
CA LEU A 456 -0.12 -17.67 6.61
C LEU A 456 -1.62 -17.89 6.36
N GLU A 457 -2.04 -19.12 6.09
CA GLU A 457 -3.48 -19.44 6.07
C GLU A 457 -4.14 -19.22 7.44
N MET A 458 -3.38 -19.29 8.53
CA MET A 458 -3.90 -19.15 9.89
C MET A 458 -4.02 -17.72 10.41
N PHE A 459 -3.16 -16.79 9.95
CA PHE A 459 -2.97 -15.46 10.56
C PHE A 459 -3.00 -14.35 9.51
#